data_AF-A0A953CLL5-F1
#
_entry.id   AF-A0A953CLL5-F1
#
_cell.length_a   1.000
_cell.length_b   1.000
_cell.length_c   1.000
_cell.angle_alpha   90.00
_cell.angle_beta   90.00
_cell.angle_gamma   90.00
#
_symmetry.space_group_name_H-M   'P 1'
#
loop_
_entity.id
_entity.type
_entity.pdbx_description
1 polymer ?
#
loop_
_entity_poly.entity_id
_entity_poly.type
_entity_poly.pdbx_seq_one_letter_code
_entity_poly.pdbx_strand_id
1 'polypeptide(L)'
;MKSALLPLVLAISAGAAFAEGPIEGNEVFGFNSTLTRAEVVAQVAPAYKADIIARGEASEGQDQATVVASNLTRAQVRAEAAEALRLGLVPRGESLPEPTVAQAEQIRLAGVRAVENAVAQGTSDVRAN
;
A
#
# COMPACT_ATOMS: atom_id res chain seq x y z
N MET A 1 47.08 -48.14 -38.90
CA MET A 1 46.84 -48.00 -37.44
C MET A 1 46.35 -46.59 -37.17
N LYS A 2 45.05 -46.43 -36.93
CA LYS A 2 44.41 -45.17 -36.52
C LYS A 2 43.26 -45.58 -35.60
N SER A 3 43.49 -45.48 -34.30
CA SER A 3 42.45 -45.67 -33.29
C SER A 3 42.32 -44.34 -32.56
N ALA A 4 41.37 -43.52 -33.01
CA ALA A 4 41.02 -42.30 -32.32
C ALA A 4 40.15 -42.68 -31.10
N LEU A 5 40.62 -42.36 -29.90
CA LEU A 5 39.82 -42.42 -28.67
C LEU A 5 38.78 -41.29 -28.70
N LEU A 6 37.50 -41.64 -28.64
CA LEU A 6 36.39 -40.71 -28.43
C LEU A 6 36.09 -40.62 -26.93
N PRO A 7 36.07 -39.43 -26.29
CA PRO A 7 35.57 -39.34 -24.92
C PRO A 7 34.03 -39.25 -24.94
N LEU A 8 33.39 -40.23 -24.30
CA LEU A 8 31.96 -40.24 -23.99
C LEU A 8 31.70 -39.23 -22.85
N VAL A 9 31.09 -38.10 -23.17
CA VAL A 9 30.65 -37.12 -22.16
C VAL A 9 29.26 -37.54 -21.67
N LEU A 10 29.17 -37.96 -20.40
CA LEU A 10 27.92 -38.27 -19.73
C LEU A 10 27.31 -36.96 -19.20
N ALA A 11 26.29 -36.45 -19.89
CA ALA A 11 25.53 -35.29 -19.43
C ALA A 11 24.63 -35.70 -18.25
N ILE A 12 24.93 -35.21 -17.05
CA ILE A 12 24.07 -35.36 -15.87
C ILE A 12 22.83 -34.47 -16.10
N SER A 13 21.69 -35.10 -16.40
CA SER A 13 20.41 -34.41 -16.48
C SER A 13 19.95 -34.00 -15.07
N ALA A 14 20.22 -32.76 -14.68
CA ALA A 14 19.54 -32.14 -13.55
C ALA A 14 18.06 -31.97 -13.93
N GLY A 15 17.18 -32.74 -13.29
CA GLY A 15 15.75 -32.67 -13.52
C GLY A 15 15.20 -31.30 -13.14
N ALA A 16 14.81 -30.52 -14.15
CA ALA A 16 13.83 -29.44 -13.96
C ALA A 16 12.44 -30.10 -13.85
N ALA A 17 12.16 -30.71 -12.71
CA ALA A 17 10.79 -31.07 -12.34
C ALA A 17 10.15 -29.87 -11.66
N PHE A 18 9.90 -28.80 -12.42
CA PHE A 18 9.04 -27.71 -12.01
C PHE A 18 7.81 -27.72 -12.92
N ALA A 19 6.70 -28.19 -12.37
CA ALA A 19 5.32 -27.89 -12.74
C ALA A 19 5.10 -27.34 -14.17
N GLU A 20 5.21 -28.22 -15.17
CA GLU A 20 4.74 -27.96 -16.54
C GLU A 20 3.22 -28.13 -16.57
N GLY A 21 2.51 -27.14 -16.04
CA GLY A 21 1.06 -27.02 -16.13
C GLY A 21 0.71 -25.54 -16.19
N PRO A 22 -0.34 -25.13 -16.94
CA PRO A 22 -0.79 -23.75 -16.90
C PRO A 22 -1.03 -23.36 -15.43
N ILE A 23 -0.52 -22.20 -15.02
CA ILE A 23 -0.91 -21.61 -13.74
C ILE A 23 -2.38 -21.23 -13.88
N GLU A 24 -3.28 -22.14 -13.51
CA GLU A 24 -4.71 -21.87 -13.45
C GLU A 24 -4.92 -20.71 -12.46
N GLY A 25 -5.47 -19.61 -12.98
CA GLY A 25 -5.61 -18.34 -12.25
C GLY A 25 -4.69 -17.21 -12.73
N ASN A 26 -3.75 -17.46 -13.66
CA ASN A 26 -2.85 -16.42 -14.18
C ASN A 26 -3.39 -15.62 -15.39
N GLU A 27 -4.59 -15.94 -15.89
CA GLU A 27 -5.23 -15.26 -17.02
C GLU A 27 -5.39 -13.73 -16.80
N VAL A 28 -5.45 -13.31 -15.53
CA VAL A 28 -5.68 -11.92 -15.11
C VAL A 28 -4.39 -11.08 -15.08
N PHE A 29 -3.21 -11.70 -15.10
CA PHE A 29 -1.93 -10.98 -14.98
C PHE A 29 -1.35 -10.54 -16.34
N GLY A 30 -2.09 -10.71 -17.43
CA GLY A 30 -1.75 -10.19 -18.76
C GLY A 30 -2.25 -8.76 -19.04
N PHE A 31 -2.94 -8.12 -18.08
CA PHE A 31 -3.48 -6.78 -18.28
C PHE A 31 -2.37 -5.74 -18.37
N ASN A 32 -2.13 -5.26 -19.59
CA ASN A 32 -1.29 -4.10 -19.85
C ASN A 32 -2.20 -2.91 -20.08
N SER A 33 -2.26 -2.00 -19.10
CA SER A 33 -3.00 -0.76 -19.28
C SER A 33 -2.38 0.05 -20.43
N THR A 34 -3.20 0.54 -21.35
CA THR A 34 -2.78 1.49 -22.38
C THR A 34 -2.78 2.94 -21.87
N LEU A 35 -3.21 3.18 -20.64
CA LEU A 35 -3.30 4.49 -20.03
C LEU A 35 -2.03 4.84 -19.24
N THR A 36 -1.67 6.12 -19.27
CA THR A 36 -0.67 6.67 -18.36
C THR A 36 -1.22 6.72 -16.94
N ARG A 37 -0.30 6.79 -15.95
CA ARG A 37 -0.69 6.98 -14.54
C ARG A 37 -1.55 8.22 -14.32
N ALA A 38 -1.27 9.31 -15.03
CA ALA A 38 -2.03 10.55 -14.90
C ALA A 38 -3.47 10.38 -15.39
N GLU A 39 -3.66 9.69 -16.52
CA GLU A 39 -4.98 9.38 -17.07
C GLU A 39 -5.77 8.43 -16.17
N VAL A 40 -5.12 7.40 -15.61
CA VAL A 40 -5.76 6.52 -14.62
C VAL A 40 -6.24 7.32 -13.41
N VAL A 41 -5.41 8.20 -12.84
CA VAL A 41 -5.81 9.04 -11.71
C VAL A 41 -6.96 9.99 -12.07
N ALA A 42 -6.92 10.59 -13.26
CA ALA A 42 -7.96 11.48 -13.75
C ALA A 42 -9.32 10.77 -13.93
N GLN A 43 -9.31 9.49 -14.29
CA GLN A 43 -10.53 8.68 -14.43
C GLN A 43 -11.03 8.13 -13.08
N VAL A 44 -10.12 7.65 -12.23
CA VAL A 44 -10.48 7.01 -10.96
C VAL A 44 -11.00 8.03 -9.95
N ALA A 45 -10.40 9.21 -9.84
CA ALA A 45 -10.80 10.22 -8.86
C ALA A 45 -12.30 10.63 -8.94
N PRO A 46 -12.87 10.95 -10.12
CA PRO A 46 -14.30 11.24 -10.21
C PRO A 46 -15.16 9.99 -10.02
N ALA A 47 -14.75 8.82 -10.53
CA ALA A 47 -15.51 7.57 -10.38
C ALA A 47 -15.58 7.11 -8.91
N TYR A 48 -14.50 7.29 -8.15
CA TYR A 48 -14.43 7.04 -6.71
C TYR A 48 -15.37 7.97 -5.93
N LYS A 49 -15.43 9.26 -6.30
CA LYS A 49 -16.36 10.21 -5.68
C LYS A 49 -17.82 9.96 -6.05
N ALA A 50 -18.06 9.46 -7.26
CA ALA A 50 -19.40 9.15 -7.78
C ALA A 50 -19.91 7.77 -7.33
N ASP A 51 -19.14 7.04 -6.53
CA ASP A 51 -19.53 5.74 -5.98
C ASP A 51 -19.71 4.61 -7.01
N ILE A 52 -19.09 4.76 -8.18
CA ILE A 52 -19.26 3.85 -9.33
C ILE A 52 -18.26 2.68 -9.26
N ILE A 53 -17.23 2.78 -8.42
CA ILE A 53 -16.22 1.73 -8.24
C ILE A 53 -16.40 1.13 -6.84
N ALA A 54 -16.48 -0.21 -6.83
CA ALA A 54 -16.49 -1.05 -5.63
C ALA A 54 -15.33 -0.71 -4.67
N ARG A 55 -15.64 -0.62 -3.36
CA ARG A 55 -14.64 -0.37 -2.30
C ARG A 55 -14.71 -1.44 -1.21
N GLY A 56 -13.53 -1.91 -0.80
CA GLY A 56 -13.44 -2.98 0.19
C GLY A 56 -14.07 -4.27 -0.35
N GLU A 57 -14.90 -4.91 0.47
CA GLU A 57 -15.63 -6.15 0.12
C GLU A 57 -16.98 -5.87 -0.55
N ALA A 58 -17.34 -4.60 -0.79
CA ALA A 58 -18.61 -4.25 -1.42
C ALA A 58 -18.57 -4.55 -2.92
N SER A 59 -19.53 -5.32 -3.40
CA SER A 59 -19.77 -5.60 -4.82
C SER A 59 -20.58 -4.48 -5.48
N GLU A 60 -20.61 -4.49 -6.82
CA GLU A 60 -21.46 -3.58 -7.60
C GLU A 60 -22.93 -3.69 -7.15
N GLY A 61 -23.56 -2.56 -6.82
CA GLY A 61 -24.95 -2.49 -6.35
C GLY A 61 -25.16 -2.68 -4.84
N GLN A 62 -24.10 -2.90 -4.05
CA GLN A 62 -24.17 -2.82 -2.58
C GLN A 62 -23.90 -1.39 -2.10
N ASP A 63 -24.47 -1.03 -0.95
CA ASP A 63 -24.19 0.27 -0.30
C ASP A 63 -22.70 0.38 -0.02
N GLN A 64 -22.05 1.36 -0.64
CA GLN A 64 -20.64 1.57 -0.48
C GLN A 64 -20.36 2.31 0.83
N ALA A 65 -19.21 2.02 1.46
CA ALA A 65 -18.79 2.74 2.65
C ALA A 65 -18.68 4.25 2.37
N THR A 66 -19.28 5.10 3.19
CA THR A 66 -19.25 6.56 3.01
C THR A 66 -17.80 7.05 2.88
N VAL A 67 -17.52 7.78 1.78
CA VAL A 67 -16.21 8.43 1.61
C VAL A 67 -16.12 9.60 2.59
N VAL A 68 -15.42 9.42 3.70
CA VAL A 68 -15.12 10.50 4.63
C VAL A 68 -13.86 11.23 4.17
N ALA A 69 -14.01 12.48 3.73
CA ALA A 69 -12.87 13.33 3.47
C ALA A 69 -12.15 13.65 4.79
N SER A 70 -10.89 13.23 4.92
CA SER A 70 -10.07 13.63 6.05
C SER A 70 -9.61 15.07 5.85
N ASN A 71 -9.86 15.92 6.86
CA ASN A 71 -9.33 17.28 6.91
C ASN A 71 -7.91 17.35 7.49
N LEU A 72 -7.29 16.19 7.78
CA LEU A 72 -5.94 16.11 8.33
C LEU A 72 -4.88 16.10 7.21
N THR A 73 -3.82 16.86 7.43
CA THR A 73 -2.62 16.79 6.59
C THR A 73 -1.93 15.43 6.74
N ARG A 74 -1.11 15.03 5.75
CA ARG A 74 -0.32 13.79 5.85
C ARG A 74 0.65 13.80 7.05
N ALA A 75 1.16 14.97 7.42
CA ALA A 75 2.04 15.12 8.58
C ALA A 75 1.28 14.82 9.88
N GLN A 76 0.07 15.35 10.03
CA GLN A 76 -0.82 15.06 11.18
C GLN A 76 -1.11 13.58 11.28
N VAL A 77 -1.61 12.98 10.20
CA VAL A 77 -1.99 11.55 10.17
C VAL A 77 -0.81 10.65 10.58
N ARG A 78 0.40 10.96 10.09
CA ARG A 78 1.60 10.17 10.44
C ARG A 78 1.96 10.30 11.92
N ALA A 79 1.87 11.50 12.48
CA ALA A 79 2.18 11.73 13.89
C ALA A 79 1.13 11.08 14.80
N GLU A 80 -0.15 11.19 14.47
CA GLU A 80 -1.24 10.51 15.17
C GLU A 80 -1.06 8.98 15.13
N ALA A 81 -0.78 8.43 13.95
CA ALA A 81 -0.55 6.99 13.78
C ALA A 81 0.70 6.49 14.55
N ALA A 82 1.78 7.28 14.57
CA ALA A 82 2.97 6.94 15.35
C ALA A 82 2.69 6.93 16.86
N GLU A 83 1.90 7.90 17.35
CA GLU A 83 1.51 7.94 18.77
C GLU A 83 0.55 6.80 19.13
N ALA A 84 -0.41 6.48 18.27
CA ALA A 84 -1.28 5.31 18.44
C ALA A 84 -0.48 4.01 18.49
N LEU A 85 0.54 3.88 17.63
CA LEU A 85 1.45 2.74 17.65
C LEU A 85 2.24 2.66 18.97
N ARG A 86 2.78 3.78 19.44
CA ARG A 86 3.51 3.88 20.71
C ARG A 86 2.63 3.47 21.91
N LEU A 87 1.35 3.80 21.85
CA LEU A 87 0.35 3.47 22.87
C LEU A 87 -0.20 2.04 22.75
N GLY A 88 0.18 1.28 21.72
CA GLY A 88 -0.32 -0.07 21.49
C GLY A 88 -1.78 -0.12 21.01
N LEU A 89 -2.28 0.97 20.44
CA LEU A 89 -3.67 1.13 20.02
C LEU A 89 -3.89 0.78 18.54
N VAL A 90 -2.86 0.30 17.85
CA VAL A 90 -3.00 -0.19 16.47
C VAL A 90 -3.54 -1.63 16.51
N PRO A 91 -4.70 -1.90 15.88
CA PRO A 91 -5.28 -3.23 15.82
C PRO A 91 -4.30 -4.28 15.28
N ARG A 92 -4.33 -5.48 15.85
CA ARG A 92 -3.55 -6.64 15.40
C ARG A 92 -4.40 -7.91 15.46
N GLY A 93 -4.63 -8.53 14.31
CA GLY A 93 -5.54 -9.66 14.20
C GLY A 93 -6.96 -9.27 14.65
N GLU A 94 -7.53 -10.05 15.55
CA GLU A 94 -8.85 -9.82 16.15
C GLU A 94 -8.81 -8.86 17.34
N SER A 95 -7.62 -8.41 17.77
CA SER A 95 -7.49 -7.44 18.86
C SER A 95 -7.79 -6.02 18.36
N LEU A 96 -8.90 -5.49 18.84
CA LEU A 96 -9.39 -4.13 18.57
C LEU A 96 -9.31 -3.29 19.87
N PRO A 97 -8.13 -2.73 20.21
CA PRO A 97 -7.99 -1.95 21.43
C PRO A 97 -8.79 -0.64 21.35
N GLU A 98 -9.60 -0.37 22.36
CA GLU A 98 -10.35 0.89 22.48
C GLU A 98 -9.52 1.94 23.23
N PRO A 99 -9.27 3.12 22.65
CA PRO A 99 -8.52 4.16 23.32
C PRO A 99 -9.34 4.78 24.46
N THR A 100 -8.71 4.98 25.62
CA THR A 100 -9.26 5.88 26.65
C THR A 100 -9.31 7.32 26.13
N VAL A 101 -10.15 8.17 26.73
CA VAL A 101 -10.24 9.60 26.39
C VAL A 101 -8.88 10.29 26.45
N ALA A 102 -8.08 9.98 27.47
CA ALA A 102 -6.74 10.55 27.63
C ALA A 102 -5.78 10.11 26.51
N GLN A 103 -5.84 8.85 26.07
CA GLN A 103 -5.03 8.34 24.97
C GLN A 103 -5.44 8.93 23.62
N ALA A 104 -6.75 9.04 23.38
CA ALA A 104 -7.27 9.71 22.18
C ALA A 104 -6.80 11.17 22.10
N GLU A 105 -6.79 11.87 23.23
CA GLU A 105 -6.28 13.23 23.31
C GLU A 105 -4.76 13.31 23.07
N GLN A 106 -3.98 12.36 23.59
CA GLN A 106 -2.53 12.28 23.32
C GLN A 106 -2.24 12.10 21.83
N ILE A 107 -2.99 11.23 21.16
CA ILE A 107 -2.90 11.01 19.71
C ILE A 107 -3.18 12.32 18.98
N ARG A 108 -4.33 12.97 19.26
CA ARG A 108 -4.72 14.25 18.64
C ARG A 108 -3.64 15.32 18.82
N LEU A 109 -3.09 15.45 20.04
CA LEU A 109 -2.04 16.41 20.34
C LEU A 109 -0.72 16.11 19.60
N ALA A 110 -0.42 14.85 19.30
CA ALA A 110 0.74 14.51 18.46
C ALA A 110 0.56 15.04 17.03
N GLY A 111 -0.64 14.93 16.47
CA GLY A 111 -1.00 15.52 15.18
C GLY A 111 -0.82 17.03 15.14
N VAL A 112 -1.38 17.74 16.13
CA VAL A 112 -1.28 19.21 16.24
C VAL A 112 0.18 19.67 16.29
N ARG A 113 0.99 19.05 17.17
CA ARG A 113 2.42 19.37 17.30
C ARG A 113 3.19 19.15 16.00
N ALA A 114 2.82 18.16 15.21
CA ALA A 114 3.48 17.92 13.92
C ALA A 114 3.24 19.04 12.91
N VAL A 115 2.06 19.66 12.89
CA VAL A 115 1.80 20.84 12.05
C VAL A 115 2.58 22.04 12.54
N GLU A 116 2.55 22.30 13.84
CA GLU A 116 3.26 23.43 14.45
C GLU A 116 4.76 23.36 14.14
N ASN A 117 5.36 22.17 14.27
CA ASN A 117 6.75 21.95 13.94
C ASN A 117 7.04 22.16 12.44
N ALA A 118 6.17 21.68 11.55
CA ALA A 118 6.33 21.89 10.11
C ALA A 118 6.24 23.37 9.72
N VAL A 119 5.34 24.13 10.35
CA VAL A 119 5.21 25.58 10.15
C VAL A 119 6.46 26.29 10.67
N ALA A 120 6.93 25.94 11.87
CA ALA A 120 8.13 26.54 12.46
C ALA A 120 9.37 26.32 11.57
N GLN A 121 9.58 25.10 11.06
CA GLN A 121 10.69 24.78 10.16
C GLN A 121 10.60 25.54 8.83
N GLY A 122 9.40 25.64 8.25
CA GLY A 122 9.20 26.44 7.03
C GLY A 122 9.54 27.93 7.24
N THR A 123 9.29 28.48 8.44
CA THR A 123 9.65 29.88 8.75
C THR A 123 11.13 30.11 9.03
N SER A 124 11.85 29.12 9.56
CA SER A 124 13.30 29.23 9.76
C SER A 124 14.06 29.20 8.43
N ASP A 125 13.62 28.38 7.48
CA ASP A 125 14.26 28.26 6.17
C ASP A 125 14.10 29.53 5.32
N VAL A 126 13.00 30.26 5.49
CA VAL A 126 12.75 31.54 4.81
C VAL A 126 13.59 32.69 5.38
N ARG A 127 13.96 32.65 6.66
CA ARG A 127 14.77 33.70 7.30
C ARG A 127 16.28 33.50 7.13
N ALA A 128 16.70 32.32 6.66
CA ALA A 128 18.11 31.96 6.46
C ALA A 128 18.60 32.22 5.01
N ASN A 129 17.74 32.73 4.13
CA ASN A 129 18.05 33.16 2.76
C ASN A 129 17.87 34.68 2.62
#